data_AF-A0A938YD38-F1
#
_entry.id   AF-A0A938YD38-F1
#
_cell.length_a   1.000
_cell.length_b   1.000
_cell.length_c   1.000
_cell.angle_alpha   90.00
_cell.angle_beta   90.00
_cell.angle_gamma   90.00
#
_symmetry.space_group_name_H-M   'P 1'
#
loop_
_entity.id
_entity.type
_entity.pdbx_description
1 polymer ?
#
loop_
_entity_poly.entity_id
_entity_poly.type
_entity_poly.pdbx_seq_one_letter_code
_entity_poly.pdbx_strand_id
1 'polypeptide(L)'
;MTITKTFLSAATITALAGIVTACGTASETPRATQDPASTRTLDVPRVAVSGRYKPPADGPARDLIDHQAAVSSSASSINFETGLAEFLPRQQFSIDGGPPAPASRGILVGEIVSVAPGSGYALLDADGKPDPDAEGGTPVPFDDSRAMWRVVVVTVKVDHALTTAPAGGCDPNDSDGCTAQFGYPIYSADPGNDVKGLRALGDVVVVLDPKRSYPKIAKDLPAVARGGALLGDIDARGVIGFPALGEENESFVGAHDTVASLVKQAEKATPPVIRVTVDLETGTIKRG
;
A
#
# COMPACT_ATOMS: atom_id res chain seq x y z
N MET A 1 -47.32 3.69 14.94
CA MET A 1 -46.92 2.30 15.18
C MET A 1 -45.48 2.34 15.63
N THR A 2 -45.28 2.23 16.94
CA THR A 2 -44.03 2.56 17.63
C THR A 2 -43.29 1.27 17.92
N ILE A 3 -42.11 1.09 17.32
CA ILE A 3 -41.26 -0.08 17.57
C ILE A 3 -40.17 0.35 18.56
N THR A 4 -40.34 -0.12 19.80
CA THR A 4 -39.39 0.05 20.91
C THR A 4 -38.21 -0.90 20.71
N LYS A 5 -36.99 -0.35 20.70
CA LYS A 5 -35.74 -1.12 20.75
C LYS A 5 -35.49 -1.61 22.18
N THR A 6 -35.15 -2.89 22.31
CA THR A 6 -34.52 -3.45 23.51
C THR A 6 -33.30 -4.25 23.06
N PHE A 7 -32.09 -3.70 23.24
CA PHE A 7 -30.85 -4.47 23.17
C PHE A 7 -30.31 -4.60 24.59
N LEU A 8 -30.35 -5.84 25.10
CA LEU A 8 -29.75 -6.23 26.37
C LEU A 8 -28.23 -6.37 26.18
N SER A 9 -27.47 -5.71 27.06
CA SER A 9 -26.06 -6.02 27.32
C SER A 9 -25.95 -7.34 28.09
N ALA A 10 -25.02 -8.20 27.69
CA ALA A 10 -24.39 -9.16 28.60
C ALA A 10 -22.95 -9.42 28.13
N ALA A 11 -22.00 -8.84 28.85
CA ALA A 11 -20.60 -9.22 28.81
C ALA A 11 -20.43 -10.62 29.41
N THR A 12 -19.59 -11.45 28.80
CA THR A 12 -19.00 -12.61 29.50
C THR A 12 -17.51 -12.65 29.17
N ILE A 13 -16.71 -12.38 30.18
CA ILE A 13 -15.26 -12.56 30.22
C ILE A 13 -15.02 -14.03 30.58
N THR A 14 -14.31 -14.75 29.71
CA THR A 14 -13.73 -16.05 30.08
C THR A 14 -12.25 -16.04 29.73
N ALA A 15 -11.42 -15.89 30.76
CA ALA A 15 -10.00 -16.17 30.70
C ALA A 15 -9.79 -17.69 30.77
N LEU A 16 -8.98 -18.24 29.85
CA LEU A 16 -8.36 -19.54 30.05
C LEU A 16 -6.87 -19.45 29.73
N ALA A 17 -6.08 -19.63 30.78
CA ALA A 17 -4.66 -19.87 30.71
C ALA A 17 -4.42 -21.32 30.25
N GLY A 18 -3.57 -21.48 29.24
CA GLY A 18 -3.07 -22.77 28.78
C GLY A 18 -1.61 -22.63 28.39
N ILE A 19 -0.73 -22.97 29.34
CA ILE A 19 0.71 -23.14 29.08
C ILE A 19 0.88 -24.43 28.30
N VAL A 20 1.42 -24.33 27.08
CA VAL A 20 1.96 -25.48 26.34
C VAL A 20 3.41 -25.17 25.99
N THR A 21 4.30 -25.85 26.70
CA THR A 21 5.72 -25.95 26.38
C THR A 21 5.86 -27.06 25.33
N ALA A 22 6.34 -26.74 24.13
CA ALA A 22 6.73 -27.74 23.13
C ALA A 22 8.12 -27.41 22.59
N CYS A 23 8.96 -28.45 22.60
CA CYS A 23 10.36 -28.45 22.23
C CYS A 23 10.58 -28.12 20.74
N GLY A 24 11.76 -27.56 20.48
CA GLY A 24 12.19 -27.11 19.17
C GLY A 24 12.36 -28.20 18.13
N THR A 25 12.07 -27.80 16.91
CA THR A 25 12.78 -28.24 15.70
C THR A 25 13.16 -26.97 14.94
N ALA A 26 14.46 -26.78 14.76
CA ALA A 26 15.00 -25.69 13.97
C ALA A 26 14.64 -25.93 12.50
N SER A 27 13.64 -25.21 12.00
CA SER A 27 13.43 -25.08 10.55
C SER A 27 14.51 -24.14 10.02
N GLU A 28 15.45 -24.68 9.26
CA GLU A 28 16.40 -23.90 8.47
C GLU A 28 15.60 -22.96 7.56
N THR A 29 15.64 -21.67 7.89
CA THR A 29 15.13 -20.62 7.02
C THR A 29 15.98 -20.62 5.76
N PRO A 30 15.40 -20.72 4.55
CA PRO A 30 16.15 -20.56 3.32
C PRO A 30 16.84 -19.20 3.35
N ARG A 31 18.18 -19.19 3.39
CA ARG A 31 18.96 -17.99 3.14
C ARG A 31 18.60 -17.53 1.73
N ALA A 32 17.90 -16.41 1.62
CA ALA A 32 17.77 -15.72 0.35
C ALA A 32 19.18 -15.45 -0.17
N THR A 33 19.54 -16.06 -1.30
CA THR A 33 20.77 -15.75 -2.02
C THR A 33 20.70 -14.28 -2.37
N GLN A 34 21.48 -13.45 -1.66
CA GLN A 34 21.71 -12.08 -2.04
C GLN A 34 22.41 -12.11 -3.39
N ASP A 35 21.68 -11.74 -4.43
CA ASP A 35 22.27 -11.39 -5.72
C ASP A 35 23.26 -10.24 -5.43
N PRO A 36 24.55 -10.35 -5.78
CA PRO A 36 25.51 -9.28 -5.52
C PRO A 36 25.01 -8.00 -6.18
N ALA A 37 24.58 -7.07 -5.33
CA ALA A 37 24.02 -5.79 -5.69
C ALA A 37 24.88 -5.12 -6.77
N SER A 38 24.27 -4.93 -7.94
CA SER A 38 24.71 -3.94 -8.89
C SER A 38 24.65 -2.60 -8.17
N THR A 39 25.78 -2.12 -7.64
CA THR A 39 25.93 -0.75 -7.14
C THR A 39 25.87 0.18 -8.34
N ARG A 40 24.66 0.37 -8.85
CA ARG A 40 24.36 1.43 -9.79
C ARG A 40 24.21 2.69 -8.95
N THR A 41 25.31 3.41 -8.79
CA THR A 41 25.24 4.80 -8.34
C THR A 41 24.39 5.53 -9.38
N LEU A 42 23.24 6.03 -8.96
CA LEU A 42 22.32 6.83 -9.79
C LEU A 42 23.03 8.14 -10.20
N ASP A 43 23.90 8.06 -11.22
CA ASP A 43 24.43 9.19 -11.98
C ASP A 43 23.39 9.66 -13.03
N VAL A 44 22.11 9.64 -12.66
CA VAL A 44 21.09 10.36 -13.43
C VAL A 44 21.22 11.82 -12.99
N PRO A 45 21.43 12.77 -13.92
CA PRO A 45 21.32 14.18 -13.58
C PRO A 45 19.93 14.40 -12.96
N ARG A 46 19.87 14.60 -11.63
CA ARG A 46 18.63 14.87 -10.86
C ARG A 46 18.01 16.24 -11.21
N VAL A 47 18.25 16.73 -12.41
CA VAL A 47 17.56 17.88 -12.97
C VAL A 47 16.36 17.31 -13.71
N ALA A 48 15.26 17.12 -12.99
CA ALA A 48 14.01 16.70 -13.57
C ALA A 48 13.63 17.67 -14.70
N VAL A 49 13.42 17.14 -15.90
CA VAL A 49 12.87 17.91 -17.01
C VAL A 49 11.36 17.80 -16.89
N SER A 50 10.69 18.91 -16.56
CA SER A 50 9.23 18.97 -16.47
C SER A 50 8.59 18.34 -17.72
N GLY A 51 7.60 17.49 -17.52
CA GLY A 51 6.88 16.85 -18.61
C GLY A 51 5.91 15.80 -18.10
N ARG A 52 4.97 15.38 -18.96
CA ARG A 52 4.03 14.30 -18.61
C ARG A 52 4.80 13.01 -18.37
N TYR A 53 4.46 12.34 -17.28
CA TYR A 53 4.94 10.99 -16.96
C TYR A 53 4.72 10.04 -18.15
N LYS A 54 5.67 9.12 -18.35
CA LYS A 54 5.58 8.08 -19.39
C LYS A 54 5.71 6.71 -18.73
N PRO A 55 4.66 5.87 -18.77
CA PRO A 55 4.77 4.53 -18.24
C PRO A 55 5.74 3.68 -19.05
N PRO A 56 6.24 2.57 -18.44
CA PRO A 56 6.95 1.53 -19.16
C PRO A 56 6.18 1.16 -20.44
N ALA A 57 6.87 1.11 -21.57
CA ALA A 57 6.23 0.89 -22.87
C ALA A 57 5.73 -0.55 -23.02
N ASP A 58 6.48 -1.51 -22.47
CA ASP A 58 6.26 -2.94 -22.59
C ASP A 58 6.87 -3.72 -21.42
N GLY A 59 6.69 -5.05 -21.46
CA GLY A 59 7.28 -6.00 -20.53
C GLY A 59 6.53 -6.14 -19.21
N PRO A 60 7.09 -6.91 -18.25
CA PRO A 60 6.38 -7.29 -17.03
C PRO A 60 5.92 -6.11 -16.17
N ALA A 61 6.67 -4.99 -16.17
CA ALA A 61 6.27 -3.78 -15.45
C ALA A 61 4.99 -3.18 -16.05
N ARG A 62 4.88 -3.15 -17.39
CA ARG A 62 3.68 -2.69 -18.07
C ARG A 62 2.49 -3.62 -17.80
N ASP A 63 2.70 -4.93 -17.87
CA ASP A 63 1.65 -5.93 -17.60
C ASP A 63 1.09 -5.81 -16.18
N LEU A 64 1.97 -5.64 -15.18
CA LEU A 64 1.58 -5.39 -13.79
C LEU A 64 0.72 -4.14 -13.67
N ILE A 65 1.16 -3.04 -14.30
CA ILE A 65 0.46 -1.75 -14.27
C ILE A 65 -0.94 -1.89 -14.88
N ASP A 66 -1.06 -2.53 -16.04
CA ASP A 66 -2.34 -2.74 -16.73
C ASP A 66 -3.29 -3.61 -15.90
N HIS A 67 -2.75 -4.67 -15.30
CA HIS A 67 -3.51 -5.53 -14.40
C HIS A 67 -3.99 -4.78 -13.14
N GLN A 68 -3.12 -4.00 -12.49
CA GLN A 68 -3.50 -3.21 -11.32
C GLN A 68 -4.51 -2.12 -11.68
N ALA A 69 -4.41 -1.49 -12.85
CA ALA A 69 -5.39 -0.52 -13.33
C ALA A 69 -6.77 -1.19 -13.50
N ALA A 70 -6.81 -2.38 -14.08
CA ALA A 70 -8.05 -3.16 -14.24
C ALA A 70 -8.68 -3.47 -12.87
N VAL A 71 -7.90 -3.97 -11.91
CA VAL A 71 -8.37 -4.24 -10.54
C VAL A 71 -8.88 -2.96 -9.87
N SER A 72 -8.11 -1.87 -9.95
CA SER A 72 -8.46 -0.60 -9.31
C SER A 72 -9.76 -0.03 -9.87
N SER A 73 -9.98 -0.13 -11.19
CA SER A 73 -11.22 0.29 -11.84
C SER A 73 -12.44 -0.56 -11.46
N SER A 74 -12.22 -1.82 -11.04
CA SER A 74 -13.29 -2.72 -10.61
C SER A 74 -13.69 -2.53 -9.14
N ALA A 75 -12.82 -1.90 -8.35
CA ALA A 75 -13.05 -1.69 -6.94
C ALA A 75 -13.96 -0.46 -6.70
N SER A 76 -15.14 -0.69 -6.12
CA SER A 76 -15.96 0.40 -5.60
C SER A 76 -15.33 0.96 -4.33
N SER A 77 -14.80 2.19 -4.40
CA SER A 77 -14.23 2.89 -3.25
C SER A 77 -14.66 4.36 -3.24
N ILE A 78 -14.89 4.90 -2.04
CA ILE A 78 -15.11 6.32 -1.82
C ILE A 78 -13.76 6.92 -1.43
N ASN A 79 -13.17 7.68 -2.34
CA ASN A 79 -11.91 8.38 -2.13
C ASN A 79 -12.20 9.88 -1.98
N PHE A 80 -11.82 10.47 -0.85
CA PHE A 80 -12.12 11.88 -0.55
C PHE A 80 -10.96 12.82 -0.89
N GLU A 81 -9.77 12.25 -1.03
CA GLU A 81 -8.55 12.94 -1.38
C GLU A 81 -8.46 13.23 -2.88
N THR A 82 -7.94 14.41 -3.22
CA THR A 82 -7.92 14.91 -4.61
C THR A 82 -6.55 14.89 -5.25
N GLY A 83 -5.49 14.56 -4.51
CA GLY A 83 -4.16 14.47 -5.09
C GLY A 83 -3.08 14.02 -4.11
N LEU A 84 -1.89 13.78 -4.65
CA LEU A 84 -0.74 13.20 -3.94
C LEU A 84 -0.33 14.01 -2.70
N ALA A 85 -0.41 15.34 -2.77
CA ALA A 85 -0.06 16.23 -1.65
C ALA A 85 -0.87 15.95 -0.38
N GLU A 86 -2.09 15.45 -0.54
CA GLU A 86 -2.99 15.19 0.58
C GLU A 86 -2.65 13.93 1.36
N PHE A 87 -1.77 13.10 0.80
CA PHE A 87 -1.18 11.95 1.50
C PHE A 87 0.12 12.30 2.22
N LEU A 88 0.55 13.56 2.22
CA LEU A 88 1.72 13.95 3.00
C LEU A 88 1.40 13.91 4.51
N PRO A 89 2.38 13.57 5.37
CA PRO A 89 2.11 13.22 6.78
C PRO A 89 1.46 14.30 7.64
N ARG A 90 1.58 15.56 7.23
CA ARG A 90 1.02 16.72 7.95
C ARG A 90 -0.39 17.09 7.47
N GLN A 91 -0.86 16.59 6.33
CA GLN A 91 -2.23 16.80 5.92
C GLN A 91 -3.15 15.91 6.76
N GLN A 92 -4.18 16.52 7.34
CA GLN A 92 -5.19 15.83 8.12
C GLN A 92 -6.59 16.07 7.56
N PHE A 93 -7.47 15.11 7.83
CA PHE A 93 -8.86 15.10 7.42
C PHE A 93 -9.78 14.86 8.62
N SER A 94 -10.87 15.61 8.68
CA SER A 94 -11.97 15.41 9.62
C SER A 94 -13.19 14.94 8.83
N ILE A 95 -13.53 13.66 8.92
CA ILE A 95 -14.68 13.07 8.22
C ILE A 95 -15.90 13.08 9.15
N ASP A 96 -17.00 13.70 8.71
CA ASP A 96 -18.28 13.81 9.43
C ASP A 96 -18.13 14.30 10.89
N GLY A 97 -17.24 15.27 11.10
CA GLY A 97 -16.94 15.85 12.41
C GLY A 97 -16.08 14.96 13.33
N GLY A 98 -15.60 13.82 12.83
CA GLY A 98 -14.68 12.94 13.55
C GLY A 98 -13.30 13.56 13.80
N PRO A 99 -12.48 12.97 14.68
CA PRO A 99 -11.14 13.46 14.98
C PRO A 99 -10.26 13.56 13.72
N PRO A 100 -9.45 14.62 13.57
CA PRO A 100 -8.52 14.75 12.45
C PRO A 100 -7.52 13.59 12.39
N ALA A 101 -7.35 13.01 11.21
CA ALA A 101 -6.39 11.92 10.95
C ALA A 101 -5.74 12.08 9.57
N PRO A 102 -4.51 11.58 9.36
CA PRO A 102 -3.88 11.60 8.05
C PRO A 102 -4.52 10.60 7.09
N ALA A 103 -4.43 10.90 5.78
CA ALA A 103 -4.90 9.98 4.73
C ALA A 103 -3.91 8.84 4.42
N SER A 104 -2.68 8.90 4.94
CA SER A 104 -1.65 7.85 4.80
C SER A 104 -0.89 7.61 6.11
N ARG A 105 -0.12 6.51 6.16
CA ARG A 105 1.00 6.36 7.11
C ARG A 105 2.25 7.12 6.67
N GLY A 106 2.29 7.57 5.43
CA GLY A 106 3.44 8.24 4.81
C GLY A 106 3.62 7.82 3.37
N ILE A 107 4.59 8.47 2.72
CA ILE A 107 5.03 8.18 1.36
C ILE A 107 6.49 7.75 1.42
N LEU A 108 6.83 6.63 0.79
CA LEU A 108 8.21 6.21 0.62
C LEU A 108 8.62 6.42 -0.83
N VAL A 109 9.83 6.92 -1.03
CA VAL A 109 10.49 7.06 -2.33
C VAL A 109 11.79 6.28 -2.28
N GLY A 110 12.05 5.42 -3.27
CA GLY A 110 13.28 4.65 -3.34
C GLY A 110 13.21 3.54 -4.38
N GLU A 111 14.09 2.54 -4.27
CA GLU A 111 14.24 1.46 -5.24
C GLU A 111 13.66 0.14 -4.69
N ILE A 112 12.89 -0.59 -5.50
CA ILE A 112 12.52 -1.97 -5.16
C ILE A 112 13.76 -2.87 -5.23
N VAL A 113 14.17 -3.40 -4.08
CA VAL A 113 15.35 -4.29 -3.98
C VAL A 113 14.99 -5.75 -3.78
N SER A 114 13.76 -6.04 -3.36
CA SER A 114 13.28 -7.43 -3.24
C SER A 114 11.77 -7.52 -3.31
N VAL A 115 11.29 -8.62 -3.87
CA VAL A 115 9.88 -9.01 -3.86
C VAL A 115 9.81 -10.48 -3.48
N ALA A 116 9.22 -10.77 -2.34
CA ALA A 116 9.11 -12.11 -1.77
C ALA A 116 7.64 -12.56 -1.68
N PRO A 117 7.36 -13.87 -1.84
CA PRO A 117 6.06 -14.43 -1.53
C PRO A 117 5.64 -14.10 -0.09
N GLY A 118 4.39 -13.65 0.09
CA GLY A 118 3.77 -13.48 1.40
C GLY A 118 2.74 -14.55 1.66
N SER A 119 1.45 -14.21 1.56
CA SER A 119 0.33 -15.13 1.79
C SER A 119 -0.63 -15.13 0.60
N GLY A 120 -1.26 -16.27 0.36
CA GLY A 120 -2.49 -16.36 -0.41
C GLY A 120 -3.69 -16.09 0.50
N TYR A 121 -4.83 -15.75 -0.09
CA TYR A 121 -6.08 -15.55 0.62
C TYR A 121 -7.22 -16.22 -0.13
N ALA A 122 -8.00 -17.03 0.59
CA ALA A 122 -9.16 -17.73 0.07
C ALA A 122 -10.41 -17.32 0.88
N LEU A 123 -11.57 -17.29 0.23
CA LEU A 123 -12.85 -17.13 0.91
C LEU A 123 -13.29 -18.52 1.40
N LEU A 124 -13.19 -18.74 2.71
CA LEU A 124 -13.45 -20.03 3.35
C LEU A 124 -14.46 -19.86 4.48
N ASP A 125 -15.36 -20.84 4.64
CA ASP A 125 -16.27 -20.93 5.79
C ASP A 125 -15.51 -21.34 7.08
N ALA A 126 -16.25 -21.45 8.19
CA ALA A 126 -15.70 -21.85 9.49
C ALA A 126 -15.09 -23.27 9.49
N ASP A 127 -15.48 -24.12 8.54
CA ASP A 127 -14.96 -25.48 8.36
C ASP A 127 -13.77 -25.52 7.39
N GLY A 128 -13.34 -24.37 6.84
CA GLY A 128 -12.24 -24.26 5.89
C GLY A 128 -12.59 -24.67 4.45
N LYS A 129 -13.89 -24.72 4.10
CA LYS A 129 -14.36 -25.00 2.75
C LYS A 129 -14.60 -23.71 1.97
N PRO A 130 -14.43 -23.70 0.64
CA PRO A 130 -14.71 -22.52 -0.17
C PRO A 130 -16.13 -22.00 0.03
N ASP A 131 -16.23 -20.72 0.38
CA ASP A 131 -17.49 -20.02 0.57
C ASP A 131 -17.35 -18.62 -0.05
N PRO A 132 -17.98 -18.34 -1.21
CA PRO A 132 -17.86 -17.04 -1.87
C PRO A 132 -18.48 -15.89 -1.06
N ASP A 133 -19.32 -16.20 -0.08
CA ASP A 133 -20.00 -15.22 0.77
C ASP A 133 -19.22 -14.97 2.08
N ALA A 134 -18.10 -15.67 2.31
CA ALA A 134 -17.28 -15.48 3.49
C ALA A 134 -16.75 -14.04 3.59
N GLU A 135 -16.97 -13.41 4.75
CA GLU A 135 -16.48 -12.05 4.98
C GLU A 135 -14.97 -12.03 5.21
N GLY A 136 -14.24 -11.51 4.23
CA GLY A 136 -12.79 -11.36 4.30
C GLY A 136 -12.03 -12.63 3.93
N GLY A 137 -10.75 -12.46 3.58
CA GLY A 137 -9.90 -13.58 3.18
C GLY A 137 -9.30 -14.33 4.36
N THR A 138 -9.41 -15.65 4.34
CA THR A 138 -8.63 -16.54 5.21
C THR A 138 -7.24 -16.74 4.60
N PRO A 139 -6.15 -16.50 5.35
CA PRO A 139 -4.80 -16.69 4.83
C PRO A 139 -4.53 -18.18 4.58
N VAL A 140 -3.96 -18.48 3.42
CA VAL A 140 -3.50 -19.79 2.97
C VAL A 140 -2.06 -19.66 2.43
N PRO A 141 -1.30 -20.76 2.25
CA PRO A 141 0.00 -20.67 1.60
C PRO A 141 -0.06 -19.90 0.27
N PHE A 142 1.01 -19.17 -0.05
CA PHE A 142 1.05 -18.31 -1.24
C PHE A 142 0.70 -19.05 -2.55
N ASP A 143 1.21 -20.28 -2.70
CA ASP A 143 0.98 -21.11 -3.87
C ASP A 143 -0.26 -22.02 -3.76
N ASP A 144 -1.11 -21.83 -2.75
CA ASP A 144 -2.36 -22.61 -2.63
C ASP A 144 -3.27 -22.32 -3.84
N SER A 145 -3.74 -23.37 -4.50
CA SER A 145 -4.59 -23.25 -5.69
C SER A 145 -5.97 -22.65 -5.38
N ARG A 146 -6.38 -22.61 -4.11
CA ARG A 146 -7.62 -21.97 -3.65
C ARG A 146 -7.47 -20.47 -3.40
N ALA A 147 -6.23 -19.94 -3.40
CA ALA A 147 -6.01 -18.52 -3.18
C ALA A 147 -6.64 -17.71 -4.32
N MET A 148 -7.61 -16.86 -3.95
CA MET A 148 -8.31 -15.95 -4.85
C MET A 148 -7.51 -14.68 -5.11
N TRP A 149 -6.72 -14.25 -4.14
CA TRP A 149 -5.69 -13.24 -4.32
C TRP A 149 -4.47 -13.59 -3.47
N ARG A 150 -3.35 -12.94 -3.77
CA ARG A 150 -2.10 -13.11 -3.04
C ARG A 150 -1.57 -11.76 -2.60
N VAL A 151 -0.68 -11.78 -1.64
CA VAL A 151 0.05 -10.59 -1.18
C VAL A 151 1.51 -10.94 -1.18
N VAL A 152 2.31 -10.14 -1.88
CA VAL A 152 3.77 -10.21 -1.84
C VAL A 152 4.30 -9.19 -0.84
N VAL A 153 5.47 -9.48 -0.29
CA VAL A 153 6.23 -8.54 0.53
C VAL A 153 7.23 -7.84 -0.39
N VAL A 154 7.03 -6.53 -0.59
CA VAL A 154 7.95 -5.69 -1.35
C VAL A 154 8.89 -5.02 -0.36
N THR A 155 10.20 -5.11 -0.62
CA THR A 155 11.22 -4.38 0.13
C THR A 155 11.79 -3.28 -0.74
N VAL A 156 11.76 -2.06 -0.25
CA VAL A 156 12.37 -0.90 -0.90
C VAL A 156 13.58 -0.45 -0.10
N LYS A 157 14.67 -0.10 -0.80
CA LYS A 157 15.74 0.73 -0.25
C LYS A 157 15.28 2.17 -0.37
N VAL A 158 15.08 2.83 0.77
CA VAL A 158 14.41 4.13 0.82
C VAL A 158 15.43 5.25 0.67
N ASP A 159 15.16 6.18 -0.25
CA ASP A 159 15.89 7.43 -0.41
C ASP A 159 15.21 8.57 0.38
N HIS A 160 13.87 8.57 0.40
CA HIS A 160 13.08 9.53 1.17
C HIS A 160 11.90 8.84 1.86
N ALA A 161 11.86 8.94 3.19
CA ALA A 161 10.71 8.55 4.00
C ALA A 161 9.92 9.81 4.40
N LEU A 162 8.86 10.12 3.65
CA LEU A 162 7.95 11.22 3.97
C LEU A 162 6.89 10.70 4.94
N THR A 163 7.26 10.55 6.21
CA THR A 163 6.39 10.01 7.27
C THR A 163 6.61 10.74 8.61
N THR A 164 5.66 10.59 9.54
CA THR A 164 5.75 11.07 10.94
C THR A 164 6.05 9.96 11.94
N ALA A 165 6.06 8.69 11.52
CA ALA A 165 6.34 7.53 12.35
C ALA A 165 7.02 6.43 11.51
N PRO A 166 7.69 5.44 12.13
CA PRO A 166 8.33 4.37 11.38
C PRO A 166 7.35 3.69 10.40
N ALA A 167 7.76 3.62 9.14
CA ALA A 167 6.94 3.15 8.03
C ALA A 167 7.60 1.92 7.40
N GLY A 168 7.00 0.74 7.60
CA GLY A 168 7.56 -0.50 7.07
C GLY A 168 8.91 -0.91 7.66
N GLY A 169 9.28 -0.38 8.83
CA GLY A 169 10.56 -0.65 9.50
C GLY A 169 11.64 0.41 9.27
N CYS A 170 11.41 1.42 8.42
CA CYS A 170 12.32 2.57 8.29
C CYS A 170 11.92 3.70 9.25
N ASP A 171 12.87 4.22 10.01
CA ASP A 171 12.70 5.42 10.83
C ASP A 171 12.84 6.68 9.93
N PRO A 172 11.92 7.66 10.03
CA PRO A 172 12.02 8.91 9.26
C PRO A 172 13.33 9.70 9.46
N ASN A 173 14.09 9.43 10.52
CA ASN A 173 15.38 10.09 10.80
C ASN A 173 16.60 9.30 10.27
N ASP A 174 16.40 8.11 9.72
CA ASP A 174 17.48 7.26 9.21
C ASP A 174 17.59 7.44 7.69
N SER A 175 18.22 8.54 7.28
CA SER A 175 18.23 8.98 5.87
C SER A 175 19.20 8.21 4.98
N ASP A 176 20.04 7.33 5.53
CA ASP A 176 21.07 6.60 4.77
C ASP A 176 20.86 5.08 4.86
N GLY A 177 20.14 4.53 3.87
CA GLY A 177 20.15 3.09 3.60
C GLY A 177 19.18 2.25 4.43
N CYS A 178 18.16 2.85 5.04
CA CYS A 178 17.08 2.06 5.61
C CYS A 178 16.33 1.28 4.51
N THR A 179 15.83 0.10 4.87
CA THR A 179 14.89 -0.65 4.03
C THR A 179 13.52 -0.62 4.66
N ALA A 180 12.48 -0.43 3.85
CA ALA A 180 11.10 -0.53 4.29
C ALA A 180 10.38 -1.67 3.56
N GLN A 181 9.45 -2.32 4.25
CA GLN A 181 8.61 -3.37 3.71
C GLN A 181 7.14 -2.97 3.67
N PHE A 182 6.44 -3.38 2.63
CA PHE A 182 4.98 -3.28 2.53
C PHE A 182 4.40 -4.49 1.81
N GLY A 183 3.13 -4.77 2.08
CA GLY A 183 2.37 -5.79 1.38
C GLY A 183 1.72 -5.20 0.13
N TYR A 184 1.90 -5.87 -0.99
CA TYR A 184 1.27 -5.51 -2.26
C TYR A 184 0.34 -6.64 -2.72
N PRO A 185 -0.97 -6.38 -2.88
CA PRO A 185 -1.89 -7.39 -3.35
C PRO A 185 -1.71 -7.65 -4.84
N ILE A 186 -1.77 -8.91 -5.24
CA ILE A 186 -1.77 -9.36 -6.63
C ILE A 186 -2.98 -10.25 -6.87
N TYR A 187 -3.71 -9.97 -7.94
CA TYR A 187 -4.98 -10.62 -8.31
C TYR A 187 -4.88 -11.44 -9.60
N SER A 188 -3.67 -11.64 -10.14
CA SER A 188 -3.49 -12.27 -11.44
C SER A 188 -3.55 -13.79 -11.36
N ALA A 189 -3.92 -14.38 -12.51
CA ALA A 189 -3.77 -15.81 -12.73
C ALA A 189 -2.30 -16.25 -12.87
N ASP A 190 -1.38 -15.32 -13.18
CA ASP A 190 0.07 -15.54 -13.20
C ASP A 190 0.79 -14.62 -12.20
N PRO A 191 0.81 -14.98 -10.89
CA PRO A 191 1.54 -14.25 -9.87
C PRO A 191 3.02 -14.04 -10.18
N GLY A 192 3.61 -14.95 -10.97
CA GLY A 192 5.00 -14.88 -11.37
C GLY A 192 5.28 -13.68 -12.29
N ASN A 193 4.33 -13.32 -13.14
CA ASN A 193 4.47 -12.13 -13.99
C ASN A 193 4.38 -10.83 -13.17
N ASP A 194 3.43 -10.74 -12.23
CA ASP A 194 3.31 -9.57 -11.35
C ASP A 194 4.57 -9.38 -10.49
N VAL A 195 5.15 -10.47 -9.97
CA VAL A 195 6.41 -10.42 -9.21
C VAL A 195 7.57 -9.92 -10.08
N LYS A 196 7.66 -10.36 -11.34
CA LYS A 196 8.65 -9.84 -12.29
C LYS A 196 8.40 -8.37 -12.60
N GLY A 197 7.14 -7.96 -12.75
CA GLY A 197 6.75 -6.58 -12.97
C GLY A 197 7.19 -5.66 -11.84
N LEU A 198 6.92 -6.07 -10.59
CA LEU A 198 7.33 -5.31 -9.40
C LEU A 198 8.85 -5.14 -9.34
N ARG A 199 9.61 -6.20 -9.64
CA ARG A 199 11.08 -6.13 -9.71
C ARG A 199 11.59 -5.25 -10.86
N ALA A 200 10.82 -5.11 -11.92
CA ALA A 200 11.19 -4.34 -13.11
C ALA A 200 10.85 -2.84 -12.99
N LEU A 201 10.02 -2.42 -12.04
CA LEU A 201 9.68 -1.00 -11.83
C LEU A 201 10.90 -0.14 -11.44
N GLY A 202 11.86 -0.70 -10.69
CA GLY A 202 13.03 0.02 -10.23
C GLY A 202 12.68 1.08 -9.17
N ASP A 203 12.81 2.35 -9.54
CA ASP A 203 12.53 3.50 -8.67
C ASP A 203 11.00 3.72 -8.55
N VAL A 204 10.53 3.85 -7.31
CA VAL A 204 9.10 3.89 -6.98
C VAL A 204 8.75 4.99 -5.98
N VAL A 205 7.49 5.39 -6.02
CA VAL A 205 6.82 6.19 -4.99
C VAL A 205 5.64 5.38 -4.47
N VAL A 206 5.66 5.03 -3.18
CA VAL A 206 4.58 4.24 -2.57
C VAL A 206 3.88 5.04 -1.48
N VAL A 207 2.55 5.14 -1.59
CA VAL A 207 1.71 5.70 -0.53
C VAL A 207 1.20 4.57 0.35
N LEU A 208 1.51 4.62 1.64
CA LEU A 208 1.10 3.59 2.60
C LEU A 208 -0.28 3.87 3.17
N ASP A 209 -1.13 2.85 3.20
CA ASP A 209 -2.49 2.94 3.74
C ASP A 209 -2.46 3.32 5.23
N PRO A 210 -3.33 4.25 5.69
CA PRO A 210 -3.33 4.71 7.07
C PRO A 210 -3.62 3.58 8.07
N LYS A 211 -4.44 2.58 7.68
CA LYS A 211 -4.98 1.57 8.60
C LYS A 211 -4.72 0.13 8.14
N ARG A 212 -4.82 -0.13 6.84
CA ARG A 212 -4.71 -1.47 6.27
C ARG A 212 -3.29 -2.00 6.42
N SER A 213 -3.20 -3.24 6.86
CA SER A 213 -1.94 -3.97 7.05
C SER A 213 -2.17 -5.46 6.87
N TYR A 214 -1.09 -6.23 6.79
CA TYR A 214 -1.13 -7.69 6.64
C TYR A 214 -0.48 -8.37 7.86
N PRO A 215 -1.11 -8.30 9.05
CA PRO A 215 -0.53 -8.80 10.30
C PRO A 215 -0.28 -10.32 10.31
N LYS A 216 -0.92 -11.06 9.40
CA LYS A 216 -0.72 -12.50 9.22
C LYS A 216 0.58 -12.85 8.46
N ILE A 217 1.14 -11.88 7.75
CA ILE A 217 2.43 -12.01 7.06
C ILE A 217 3.55 -11.48 7.97
N ALA A 218 3.40 -10.25 8.46
CA ALA A 218 4.24 -9.69 9.51
C ALA A 218 3.46 -8.67 10.35
N LYS A 219 3.77 -8.58 11.65
CA LYS A 219 2.97 -7.90 12.69
C LYS A 219 2.42 -6.53 12.26
N ASP A 220 3.23 -5.72 11.58
CA ASP A 220 2.88 -4.35 11.19
C ASP A 220 3.14 -4.07 9.70
N LEU A 221 3.06 -5.09 8.82
CA LEU A 221 3.31 -4.91 7.38
C LEU A 221 2.26 -3.98 6.75
N PRO A 222 2.58 -2.71 6.42
CA PRO A 222 1.60 -1.79 5.87
C PRO A 222 1.16 -2.23 4.48
N ALA A 223 -0.09 -1.94 4.12
CA ALA A 223 -0.55 -2.10 2.75
C ALA A 223 -0.29 -0.82 1.93
N VAL A 224 -0.26 -0.96 0.61
CA VAL A 224 -0.33 0.20 -0.29
C VAL A 224 -1.76 0.76 -0.29
N ALA A 225 -1.88 2.08 -0.23
CA ALA A 225 -3.15 2.80 -0.25
C ALA A 225 -3.92 2.57 -1.56
N ARG A 226 -5.25 2.79 -1.52
CA ARG A 226 -6.19 2.48 -2.61
C ARG A 226 -6.01 1.07 -3.20
N GLY A 227 -5.78 0.08 -2.34
CA GLY A 227 -5.70 -1.33 -2.74
C GLY A 227 -4.55 -1.66 -3.71
N GLY A 228 -3.45 -0.92 -3.64
CA GLY A 228 -2.29 -1.12 -4.54
C GLY A 228 -2.16 -0.09 -5.65
N ALA A 229 -3.20 0.72 -5.91
CA ALA A 229 -3.16 1.71 -6.99
C ALA A 229 -2.14 2.84 -6.74
N LEU A 230 -1.80 3.10 -5.47
CA LEU A 230 -0.80 4.11 -5.09
C LEU A 230 0.61 3.54 -4.90
N LEU A 231 0.96 2.53 -5.70
CA LEU A 231 2.34 2.19 -6.05
C LEU A 231 2.65 2.83 -7.40
N GLY A 232 3.38 3.93 -7.35
CA GLY A 232 3.84 4.66 -8.52
C GLY A 232 5.28 4.30 -8.87
N ASP A 233 5.65 4.60 -10.11
CA ASP A 233 7.01 4.52 -10.64
C ASP A 233 7.57 5.92 -10.92
N ILE A 234 8.88 5.96 -11.12
CA ILE A 234 9.60 7.17 -11.49
C ILE A 234 10.23 6.91 -12.85
N ASP A 235 9.82 7.68 -13.85
CA ASP A 235 10.35 7.49 -15.20
C ASP A 235 11.82 7.93 -15.30
N ALA A 236 12.47 7.62 -16.43
CA ALA A 236 13.89 7.93 -16.65
C ALA A 236 14.23 9.44 -16.61
N ARG A 237 13.24 10.33 -16.57
CA ARG A 237 13.41 11.79 -16.44
C ARG A 237 13.17 12.27 -14.99
N GLY A 238 12.85 11.37 -14.07
CA GLY A 238 12.53 11.68 -12.68
C GLY A 238 11.08 12.13 -12.47
N VAL A 239 10.18 11.85 -13.41
CA VAL A 239 8.76 12.21 -13.30
C VAL A 239 7.98 11.08 -12.63
N ILE A 240 7.21 11.42 -11.59
CA ILE A 240 6.37 10.50 -10.82
C ILE A 240 5.07 10.22 -11.59
N GLY A 241 4.68 8.94 -11.63
CA GLY A 241 3.36 8.51 -12.09
C GLY A 241 2.76 7.43 -11.20
N PHE A 242 1.43 7.40 -11.13
CA PHE A 242 0.61 6.31 -10.58
C PHE A 242 -0.25 5.73 -11.71
N PRO A 243 0.33 4.98 -12.65
CA PRO A 243 -0.35 4.57 -13.86
C PRO A 243 -1.55 3.65 -13.61
N ALA A 244 -1.60 2.96 -12.46
CA ALA A 244 -2.76 2.20 -12.02
C ALA A 244 -4.02 3.04 -11.79
N LEU A 245 -3.90 4.37 -11.67
CA LEU A 245 -5.04 5.30 -11.60
C LEU A 245 -5.65 5.60 -12.97
N GLY A 246 -5.04 5.16 -14.08
CA GLY A 246 -5.53 5.43 -15.43
C GLY A 246 -5.58 6.93 -15.73
N GLU A 247 -6.75 7.42 -16.14
CA GLU A 247 -6.96 8.82 -16.51
C GLU A 247 -6.79 9.80 -15.33
N GLU A 248 -6.97 9.35 -14.09
CA GLU A 248 -6.77 10.17 -12.89
C GLU A 248 -5.29 10.47 -12.59
N ASN A 249 -4.35 9.75 -13.20
CA ASN A 249 -2.92 9.86 -12.87
C ASN A 249 -2.41 11.31 -12.93
N GLU A 250 -2.66 12.02 -14.03
CA GLU A 250 -2.12 13.39 -14.23
C GLU A 250 -2.73 14.38 -13.23
N SER A 251 -4.05 14.31 -12.98
CA SER A 251 -4.72 15.20 -12.04
C SER A 251 -4.35 14.89 -10.58
N PHE A 252 -4.17 13.61 -10.26
CA PHE A 252 -3.79 13.14 -8.93
C PHE A 252 -2.38 13.58 -8.53
N VAL A 253 -1.40 13.42 -9.43
CA VAL A 253 -0.02 13.85 -9.19
C VAL A 253 0.07 15.38 -9.14
N GLY A 254 -0.63 16.05 -10.05
CA GLY A 254 -0.75 17.50 -10.08
C GLY A 254 0.62 18.20 -10.15
N ALA A 255 0.83 19.19 -9.28
CA ALA A 255 2.09 19.95 -9.23
C ALA A 255 3.24 19.23 -8.51
N HIS A 256 3.05 17.97 -8.09
CA HIS A 256 4.02 17.17 -7.34
C HIS A 256 4.57 16.02 -8.19
N ASP A 257 4.85 16.32 -9.45
CA ASP A 257 5.29 15.38 -10.49
C ASP A 257 6.76 14.98 -10.40
N THR A 258 7.49 15.47 -9.40
CA THR A 258 8.89 15.11 -9.17
C THR A 258 9.15 14.88 -7.68
N VAL A 259 10.12 14.02 -7.36
CA VAL A 259 10.53 13.75 -5.97
C VAL A 259 10.90 15.04 -5.24
N ALA A 260 11.67 15.92 -5.89
CA ALA A 260 12.08 17.20 -5.31
C ALA A 260 10.88 18.11 -4.97
N SER A 261 9.87 18.18 -5.85
CA SER A 261 8.65 18.96 -5.59
C SER A 261 7.81 18.38 -4.44
N LEU A 262 7.78 17.04 -4.32
CA LEU A 262 7.05 16.33 -3.27
C LEU A 262 7.74 16.53 -1.91
N VAL A 263 9.06 16.36 -1.84
CA VAL A 263 9.87 16.62 -0.63
C VAL A 263 9.69 18.07 -0.17
N LYS A 264 9.84 19.04 -1.09
CA LYS A 264 9.64 20.46 -0.77
C LYS A 264 8.23 20.76 -0.26
N GLN A 265 7.21 20.05 -0.75
CA GLN A 265 5.85 20.18 -0.24
C GLN A 265 5.72 19.60 1.17
N ALA A 266 6.36 18.46 1.44
CA ALA A 266 6.35 17.81 2.76
C ALA A 266 6.96 18.70 3.86
N GLU A 267 7.94 19.53 3.51
CA GLU A 267 8.62 20.45 4.42
C GLU A 267 7.79 21.69 4.81
N LYS A 268 6.74 22.01 4.04
CA LYS A 268 5.88 23.17 4.34
C LYS A 268 5.18 23.04 5.69
N ALA A 269 4.73 24.19 6.21
CA ALA A 269 3.95 24.25 7.43
C ALA A 269 2.70 23.36 7.34
N THR A 270 2.26 22.82 8.48
CA THR A 270 1.06 21.99 8.57
C THR A 270 -0.14 22.71 7.96
N PRO A 271 -0.75 22.17 6.89
CA PRO A 271 -1.92 22.76 6.29
C PRO A 271 -3.14 22.69 7.24
N PRO A 272 -4.17 23.51 7.02
CA PRO A 272 -5.44 23.36 7.74
C PRO A 272 -6.03 21.95 7.58
N VAL A 273 -6.75 21.50 8.59
CA VAL A 273 -7.55 20.26 8.52
C VAL A 273 -8.61 20.41 7.44
N ILE A 274 -8.65 19.49 6.48
CA ILE A 274 -9.70 19.43 5.46
C ILE A 274 -10.93 18.77 6.07
N ARG A 275 -12.08 19.43 6.01
CA ARG A 275 -13.34 18.86 6.52
C ARG A 275 -14.06 18.16 5.39
N VAL A 276 -14.41 16.91 5.61
CA VAL A 276 -15.10 16.07 4.63
C VAL A 276 -16.45 15.65 5.21
N THR A 277 -17.51 15.79 4.42
CA THR A 277 -18.81 15.21 4.72
C THR A 277 -19.14 14.17 3.66
N VAL A 278 -19.51 12.97 4.09
CA VAL A 278 -19.85 11.86 3.19
C VAL A 278 -21.34 11.55 3.33
N ASP A 279 -22.07 11.72 2.24
CA ASP A 279 -23.44 11.24 2.13
C ASP A 279 -23.42 9.85 1.51
N LEU A 280 -23.62 8.83 2.35
CA LEU A 280 -23.64 7.43 1.91
C LEU A 280 -24.88 7.06 1.10
N GLU A 281 -25.98 7.82 1.21
CA GLU A 281 -27.20 7.57 0.42
C GLU A 281 -27.01 8.03 -1.03
N THR A 282 -26.36 9.18 -1.22
CA THR A 282 -26.13 9.76 -2.55
C THR A 282 -24.74 9.46 -3.12
N GLY A 283 -23.82 8.95 -2.31
CA GLY A 283 -22.41 8.79 -2.67
C GLY A 283 -21.67 10.13 -2.81
N THR A 284 -22.24 11.24 -2.31
CA THR A 284 -21.66 12.57 -2.48
C THR A 284 -20.63 12.88 -1.41
N ILE A 285 -19.49 13.43 -1.82
CA ILE A 285 -18.44 13.95 -0.93
C ILE A 285 -18.44 15.48 -0.98
N LYS A 286 -18.53 16.15 0.16
CA LYS A 286 -18.38 17.61 0.28
C LYS A 286 -17.13 17.96 1.06
N ARG A 287 -16.39 18.97 0.59
CA ARG A 287 -15.17 19.47 1.21
C ARG A 287 -15.40 20.90 1.70
N GLY A 288 -14.95 21.21 2.91
CA GLY A 288 -15.06 22.54 3.54
C GLY A 288 -13.82 22.94 4.31
#